data_AF-A0A924DWQ3-F1
#
_entry.id   AF-A0A924DWQ3-F1
#
_cell.length_a   1.000
_cell.length_b   1.000
_cell.length_c   1.000
_cell.angle_alpha   90.00
_cell.angle_beta   90.00
_cell.angle_gamma   90.00
#
_symmetry.space_group_name_H-M   'P 1'
#
loop_
_entity.id
_entity.type
_entity.pdbx_description
1 polymer ?
#
loop_
_entity_poly.entity_id
_entity_poly.type
_entity_poly.pdbx_seq_one_letter_code
_entity_poly.pdbx_strand_id
1 'polypeptide(L)'
;MKGFTLVEVVVAVTLIGLVLLPLGRLYNTIATQMAARQQRITALQTLENQEAMLRHTPYASVAEGVVTLPVPALPSGTETVTVTPLTDVTAKSVAITLNWQSGDGPRHLDHQLILSPFGPEP
;
A
#
# COMPACT_ATOMS: atom_id res chain seq x y z
N MET A 1 -0.50 -60.86 6.92
CA MET A 1 -0.52 -59.39 6.87
C MET A 1 0.24 -58.91 8.10
N LYS A 2 1.47 -58.38 7.93
CA LYS A 2 2.23 -57.83 9.07
C LYS A 2 1.65 -56.44 9.34
N GLY A 3 0.98 -56.28 10.49
CA GLY A 3 0.41 -55.00 10.92
C GLY A 3 1.50 -54.02 11.33
N PHE A 4 1.22 -52.73 11.17
CA PHE A 4 2.09 -51.64 11.62
C PHE A 4 2.34 -51.76 13.13
N THR A 5 3.59 -51.65 13.56
CA THR A 5 3.91 -51.62 14.99
C THR A 5 3.61 -50.23 15.57
N LEU A 6 3.28 -50.13 16.86
CA LEU A 6 2.98 -48.85 17.53
C LEU A 6 4.10 -47.83 17.34
N VAL A 7 5.36 -48.28 17.42
CA VAL A 7 6.56 -47.46 17.22
C VAL A 7 6.60 -46.87 15.82
N GLU A 8 6.27 -47.66 14.81
CA GLU A 8 6.28 -47.27 13.39
C GLU A 8 5.20 -46.23 13.08
N VAL A 9 4.03 -46.32 13.74
CA VAL A 9 2.97 -45.30 13.67
C VAL A 9 3.44 -43.98 14.29
N VAL A 10 4.09 -44.02 15.45
CA VAL A 10 4.62 -42.81 16.12
C VAL A 10 5.70 -42.14 15.27
N VAL A 11 6.62 -42.92 14.68
CA VAL A 11 7.65 -42.41 13.77
C VAL A 11 6.99 -41.78 12.53
N ALA A 12 6.00 -42.43 11.93
CA ALA A 12 5.29 -41.90 10.77
C ALA A 12 4.59 -40.55 11.06
N VAL A 13 3.87 -40.45 12.18
CA VAL A 13 3.19 -39.21 12.59
C VAL A 13 4.21 -38.09 12.87
N THR A 14 5.34 -38.43 13.48
CA THR A 14 6.41 -37.46 13.78
C THR A 14 7.06 -36.93 12.50
N LEU A 15 7.33 -37.81 11.53
CA LEU A 15 7.85 -37.42 10.21
C LEU A 15 6.87 -36.54 9.44
N ILE A 16 5.58 -36.87 9.47
CA ILE A 16 4.53 -36.04 8.86
C ILE A 16 4.49 -34.67 9.52
N GLY A 17 4.52 -34.60 10.86
CA GLY A 17 4.54 -33.34 11.61
C GLY A 17 5.75 -32.47 11.27
N LEU A 18 6.95 -33.08 11.18
CA LEU A 18 8.19 -32.39 10.80
C LEU A 18 8.12 -31.76 9.40
N VAL A 19 7.41 -32.40 8.46
CA VAL A 19 7.23 -31.88 7.10
C VAL A 19 6.14 -30.80 7.04
N LEU A 20 5.04 -30.95 7.78
CA LEU A 20 3.90 -30.02 7.72
C LEU A 20 4.17 -28.66 8.38
N LEU A 21 4.94 -28.63 9.48
CA LEU A 21 5.25 -27.39 10.21
C LEU A 21 5.94 -26.31 9.35
N PRO A 22 7.02 -26.60 8.59
CA PRO A 22 7.65 -25.60 7.73
C PRO A 22 6.75 -25.18 6.57
N LEU A 23 5.94 -26.10 6.02
CA LEU A 23 4.99 -25.79 4.94
C LEU A 23 3.91 -24.78 5.38
N GLY A 24 3.41 -24.91 6.61
CA GLY A 24 2.46 -23.94 7.17
C GLY A 24 3.05 -22.54 7.30
N ARG A 25 4.31 -22.43 7.73
CA ARG A 25 5.02 -21.14 7.80
C ARG A 25 5.26 -20.54 6.42
N LEU A 26 5.65 -21.36 5.45
CA LEU A 26 5.87 -20.92 4.08
C LEU A 26 4.57 -20.38 3.45
N TYR A 27 3.45 -21.08 3.63
CA TYR A 27 2.14 -20.63 3.14
C TYR A 27 1.76 -19.26 3.69
N ASN A 28 1.88 -19.07 5.01
CA ASN A 28 1.61 -17.78 5.65
C ASN A 28 2.54 -16.67 5.14
N THR A 29 3.81 -16.99 4.90
CA THR A 29 4.78 -16.03 4.36
C THR A 29 4.41 -15.60 2.94
N ILE A 30 3.99 -16.53 2.09
CA ILE A 30 3.55 -16.22 0.71
C ILE A 30 2.27 -15.39 0.75
N ALA A 31 1.28 -15.78 1.54
CA ALA A 31 0.00 -15.07 1.65
C ALA A 31 0.18 -13.62 2.12
N THR A 32 1.00 -13.40 3.15
CA THR A 32 1.32 -12.06 3.67
C THR A 32 2.05 -11.20 2.63
N GLN A 33 3.01 -11.77 1.89
CA GLN A 33 3.71 -11.05 0.82
C GLN A 33 2.78 -10.68 -0.35
N MET A 34 1.87 -11.57 -0.74
CA MET A 34 0.90 -11.29 -1.80
C MET A 34 -0.06 -10.16 -1.38
N ALA A 35 -0.57 -10.20 -0.15
CA ALA A 35 -1.41 -9.14 0.39
C ALA A 35 -0.67 -7.79 0.43
N ALA A 36 0.58 -7.77 0.89
CA ALA A 36 1.39 -6.55 0.91
C ALA A 36 1.67 -5.99 -0.49
N ARG A 37 1.92 -6.85 -1.48
CA ARG A 37 2.05 -6.43 -2.89
C ARG A 37 0.76 -5.83 -3.42
N GLN A 38 -0.38 -6.47 -3.16
CA GLN A 38 -1.68 -5.97 -3.61
C GLN A 38 -1.99 -4.61 -2.98
N GLN A 39 -1.74 -4.44 -1.68
CA GLN A 39 -1.90 -3.15 -0.99
C GLN A 39 -1.04 -2.06 -1.63
N ARG A 40 0.22 -2.36 -2.00
CA ARG A 40 1.09 -1.39 -2.66
C ARG A 40 0.57 -1.00 -4.05
N ILE A 41 0.08 -1.95 -4.83
CA ILE A 41 -0.53 -1.66 -6.14
C ILE A 41 -1.75 -0.76 -5.96
N THR A 42 -2.62 -1.06 -5.00
CA THR A 42 -3.78 -0.23 -4.68
C THR A 42 -3.38 1.18 -4.24
N ALA A 43 -2.35 1.33 -3.40
CA ALA A 43 -1.84 2.63 -2.99
C ALA A 43 -1.32 3.46 -4.17
N LEU A 44 -0.58 2.83 -5.09
CA LEU A 44 -0.12 3.49 -6.32
C LEU A 44 -1.28 3.92 -7.21
N GLN A 45 -2.29 3.06 -7.39
CA GLN A 45 -3.48 3.40 -8.17
C GLN A 45 -4.27 4.56 -7.53
N THR A 46 -4.41 4.59 -6.21
CA THR A 46 -5.03 5.73 -5.50
C THR A 46 -4.25 7.01 -5.76
N LEU A 47 -2.91 6.95 -5.67
CA LEU A 47 -2.05 8.09 -5.96
C LEU A 47 -2.20 8.59 -7.40
N GLU A 48 -2.12 7.69 -8.38
CA GLU A 48 -2.25 8.01 -9.80
C GLU A 48 -3.60 8.65 -10.11
N ASN A 49 -4.68 8.14 -9.52
CA ASN A 49 -6.02 8.72 -9.66
C ASN A 49 -6.08 10.13 -9.06
N GLN A 50 -5.49 10.34 -7.88
CA GLN A 50 -5.46 11.66 -7.24
C GLN A 50 -4.63 12.65 -8.06
N GLU A 51 -3.47 12.24 -8.57
CA GLU A 51 -2.64 13.04 -9.47
C GLU A 51 -3.43 13.42 -10.74
N ALA A 52 -4.08 12.45 -11.38
CA ALA A 52 -4.90 12.70 -12.56
C ALA A 52 -6.02 13.70 -12.27
N MET A 53 -6.73 13.53 -11.14
CA MET A 53 -7.77 14.47 -10.70
C MET A 53 -7.21 15.88 -10.51
N LEU A 54 -6.06 16.02 -9.84
CA LEU A 54 -5.43 17.33 -9.63
C LEU A 54 -4.98 17.98 -10.94
N ARG A 55 -4.47 17.20 -11.91
CA ARG A 55 -4.09 17.70 -13.23
C ARG A 55 -5.28 18.15 -14.07
N HIS A 56 -6.45 17.54 -13.89
CA HIS A 56 -7.70 17.93 -14.57
C HIS A 56 -8.52 18.98 -13.82
N THR A 57 -8.18 19.26 -12.56
CA THR A 57 -8.83 20.30 -11.76
C THR A 57 -8.30 21.68 -12.16
N PRO A 58 -9.16 22.67 -12.43
CA PRO A 58 -8.69 24.03 -12.70
C PRO A 58 -7.78 24.56 -11.59
N TYR A 59 -6.63 25.13 -11.95
CA TYR A 59 -5.65 25.64 -10.99
C TYR A 59 -6.24 26.58 -9.92
N ALA A 60 -7.20 27.42 -10.33
CA ALA A 60 -7.86 28.37 -9.45
C ALA A 60 -8.77 27.71 -8.39
N SER A 61 -9.28 26.50 -8.64
CA SER A 61 -10.16 25.79 -7.70
C SER A 61 -9.42 24.90 -6.71
N VAL A 62 -8.11 24.67 -6.89
CA VAL A 62 -7.31 23.91 -5.92
C VAL A 62 -7.05 24.81 -4.71
N ALA A 63 -7.74 24.53 -3.61
CA ALA A 63 -7.57 25.28 -2.36
C ALA A 63 -6.21 24.99 -1.72
N GLU A 64 -5.66 26.02 -1.06
CA GLU A 64 -4.44 25.89 -0.27
C GLU A 64 -4.74 25.29 1.11
N GLY A 65 -3.77 24.59 1.69
CA GLY A 65 -3.88 23.99 3.01
C GLY A 65 -3.71 22.49 3.01
N VAL A 66 -4.15 21.86 4.10
CA VAL A 66 -4.01 20.42 4.34
C VAL A 66 -5.39 19.78 4.40
N VAL A 67 -5.58 18.71 3.64
CA VAL A 67 -6.80 17.90 3.64
C VAL A 67 -6.41 16.45 3.90
N THR A 68 -7.10 15.80 4.84
CA THR A 68 -6.92 14.38 5.11
C THR A 68 -8.21 13.62 4.80
N LEU A 69 -8.11 12.57 4.01
CA LEU A 69 -9.22 11.76 3.52
C LEU A 69 -8.98 10.28 3.87
N PRO A 70 -10.01 9.53 4.25
CA PRO A 70 -9.89 8.09 4.41
C PRO A 70 -9.73 7.40 3.05
N VAL A 71 -8.95 6.33 2.99
CA VAL A 71 -8.77 5.48 1.80
C VAL A 71 -9.27 4.07 2.13
N PRO A 72 -10.57 3.77 1.91
CA PRO A 72 -11.18 2.50 2.34
C PRO A 72 -10.57 1.25 1.68
N ALA A 73 -9.92 1.42 0.53
CA ALA A 73 -9.25 0.34 -0.19
C ALA A 73 -7.96 -0.14 0.51
N LEU A 74 -7.43 0.63 1.47
CA LEU A 74 -6.24 0.30 2.25
C LEU A 74 -6.60 0.08 3.73
N PRO A 75 -5.99 -0.88 4.44
CA PRO A 75 -6.29 -1.12 5.85
C PRO A 75 -5.88 0.08 6.70
N SER A 76 -6.85 0.71 7.38
CA SER A 76 -6.64 1.98 8.10
C SER A 76 -5.97 3.05 7.22
N GLY A 77 -6.31 3.05 5.93
CA GLY A 77 -5.73 3.94 4.94
C GLY A 77 -6.15 5.39 5.13
N THR A 78 -5.21 6.31 5.07
CA THR A 78 -5.45 7.76 5.05
C THR A 78 -4.56 8.42 4.00
N GLU A 79 -5.14 9.33 3.22
CA GLU A 79 -4.44 10.20 2.29
C GLU A 79 -4.40 11.61 2.87
N THR A 80 -3.25 12.25 2.86
CA THR A 80 -3.08 13.65 3.26
C THR A 80 -2.53 14.42 2.07
N VAL A 81 -3.30 15.41 1.62
CA VAL A 81 -2.94 16.31 0.52
C VAL A 81 -2.61 17.67 1.13
N THR A 82 -1.38 18.12 0.93
CA THR A 82 -0.89 19.42 1.36
C THR A 82 -0.61 20.28 0.15
N VAL A 83 -1.30 21.41 0.03
CA VAL A 83 -1.14 22.37 -1.06
C VAL A 83 -0.51 23.63 -0.51
N THR A 84 0.70 23.94 -0.98
CA THR A 84 1.46 25.13 -0.60
C THR A 84 1.72 26.01 -1.83
N PRO A 85 1.40 27.31 -1.78
CA PRO A 85 1.78 28.24 -2.84
C PRO A 85 3.31 28.38 -2.88
N LEU A 86 3.89 28.46 -4.10
CA LEU A 86 5.28 28.86 -4.25
C LEU A 86 5.36 30.38 -4.31
N THR A 87 6.26 30.99 -3.53
CA THR A 87 6.42 32.45 -3.44
C THR A 87 6.94 33.10 -4.72
N ASP A 88 7.76 32.37 -5.49
CA ASP A 88 8.53 32.94 -6.61
C ASP A 88 7.95 32.62 -8.00
N VAL A 89 6.92 31.78 -8.06
CA VAL A 89 6.30 31.31 -9.31
C VAL A 89 4.79 31.25 -9.09
N THR A 90 3.99 31.58 -10.11
CA THR A 90 2.54 31.33 -10.10
C THR A 90 2.27 29.81 -10.18
N ALA A 91 2.63 29.09 -9.13
CA ALA A 91 2.51 27.64 -9.03
C ALA A 91 2.16 27.24 -7.59
N LYS A 92 1.58 26.04 -7.45
CA LYS A 92 1.31 25.39 -6.17
C LYS A 92 2.07 24.08 -6.11
N SER A 93 2.77 23.82 -5.01
CA SER A 93 3.31 22.50 -4.72
C SER A 93 2.23 21.71 -4.01
N VAL A 94 1.97 20.51 -4.50
CA VAL A 94 1.06 19.57 -3.87
C VAL A 94 1.86 18.36 -3.42
N ALA A 95 1.86 18.12 -2.12
CA ALA A 95 2.40 16.91 -1.51
C ALA A 95 1.24 15.98 -1.13
N ILE A 96 1.29 14.75 -1.61
CA ILE A 96 0.31 13.69 -1.33
C ILE A 96 1.04 12.62 -0.51
N THR A 97 0.56 12.37 0.70
CA THR A 97 1.07 11.33 1.58
C THR A 97 -0.03 10.33 1.86
N LEU A 98 0.16 9.10 1.40
CA LEU A 98 -0.70 7.95 1.71
C LEU A 98 -0.09 7.17 2.86
N ASN A 99 -0.86 6.90 3.90
CA ASN A 99 -0.48 6.05 5.04
C ASN A 99 -1.46 4.87 5.15
N TRP A 100 -0.96 3.69 5.47
CA TRP A 100 -1.80 2.52 5.76
C TRP A 100 -1.11 1.52 6.67
N GLN A 101 -1.89 0.61 7.25
CA GLN A 101 -1.36 -0.52 8.01
C GLN A 101 -1.21 -1.74 7.11
N SER A 102 -0.06 -2.40 7.19
CA SER A 102 0.17 -3.71 6.59
C SER A 102 0.44 -4.75 7.69
N GLY A 103 0.40 -6.03 7.32
CA GLY A 103 0.60 -7.13 8.27
C GLY A 103 1.97 -7.12 8.95
N ASP A 104 2.95 -6.42 8.38
CA ASP A 104 4.31 -6.25 8.88
C ASP A 104 4.60 -4.87 9.49
N GLY A 105 3.59 -3.99 9.57
CA GLY A 105 3.69 -2.67 10.21
C GLY A 105 3.11 -1.52 9.38
N PRO A 106 3.30 -0.27 9.85
CA PRO A 106 2.86 0.92 9.14
C PRO A 106 3.64 1.12 7.84
N ARG A 107 2.93 1.54 6.80
CA ARG A 107 3.47 1.84 5.47
C ARG A 107 3.04 3.24 5.05
N HIS A 108 3.87 3.89 4.25
CA HIS A 108 3.54 5.17 3.64
C HIS A 108 4.07 5.26 2.21
N LEU A 109 3.48 6.16 1.44
CA LEU A 109 3.88 6.53 0.10
C LEU A 109 3.76 8.05 -0.01
N ASP A 110 4.87 8.71 -0.30
CA ASP A 110 4.92 10.14 -0.53
C ASP A 110 5.07 10.43 -2.01
N HIS A 111 4.36 11.46 -2.46
CA HIS A 111 4.43 11.96 -3.81
C HIS A 111 4.32 13.48 -3.81
N GLN A 112 5.05 14.12 -4.70
CA GLN A 112 5.04 15.57 -4.83
C GLN A 112 4.88 15.94 -6.30
N LEU A 113 4.00 16.89 -6.56
CA LEU A 113 3.77 17.45 -7.88
C LEU A 113 3.69 18.98 -7.80
N ILE A 114 3.90 19.62 -8.95
CA ILE A 114 3.76 21.07 -9.11
C ILE A 114 2.60 21.32 -10.05
N LEU A 115 1.64 22.12 -9.61
CA LEU A 115 0.55 22.62 -10.44
C LEU A 115 0.88 24.03 -10.91
N SER A 116 0.82 24.25 -12.22
CA SER A 116 0.94 25.56 -12.85
C SER A 116 -0.35 25.90 -13.60
N PRO A 117 -0.72 27.19 -13.70
CA PRO A 117 -1.85 27.63 -14.51
C PRO A 117 -1.58 27.53 -16.02
N PHE A 118 -0.31 27.36 -16.42
CA PHE A 118 0.11 27.32 -17.82
C PHE A 118 0.15 25.89 -18.42
N GLY A 119 -0.30 24.88 -17.67
CA GLY A 119 -0.23 23.48 -18.09
C GLY A 119 1.21 22.92 -18.05
N PRO A 120 1.40 21.61 -18.26
CA PRO A 120 2.74 21.07 -18.47
C PRO A 120 3.32 21.70 -19.75
N GLU A 121 4.51 22.28 -19.66
CA GLU A 121 5.23 22.68 -20.88
C GLU A 121 5.46 21.43 -21.76
N PRO A 122 5.21 21.53 -23.08
CA PRO A 122 5.34 20.42 -24.02
C PRO A 122 6.79 19.96 -24.23
#